data_AF-A0A5B9Y588-F1
#
_entry.id   AF-A0A5B9Y588-F1
#
_cell.length_a   1.000
_cell.length_b   1.000
_cell.length_c   1.000
_cell.angle_alpha   90.00
_cell.angle_beta   90.00
_cell.angle_gamma   90.00
#
_symmetry.space_group_name_H-M   'P 1'
#
loop_
_entity.id
_entity.type
_entity.pdbx_description
1 polymer ?
#
loop_
_entity_poly.entity_id
_entity_poly.type
_entity_poly.pdbx_seq_one_letter_code
_entity_poly.pdbx_strand_id
1 'polypeptide(L)'
;MLKIILKDLDIRISELSKFLGITRPTLYKFIDLYENNEKQLIPKNYLEVLEYIENNKDSTKNHILQFLIKRTGEQSPLQRIITELPSLNYSEFVELKKIIEKILEGK
;
A
#
# COMPACT_ATOMS: atom_id res chain seq x y z
N MET A 1 -15.46 5.28 9.95
CA MET A 1 -15.55 3.81 9.81
C MET A 1 -14.23 3.21 9.32
N LEU A 2 -13.64 3.73 8.25
CA LEU A 2 -12.39 3.25 7.68
C LEU A 2 -11.20 3.26 8.66
N LYS A 3 -11.11 4.24 9.57
CA LYS A 3 -10.07 4.24 10.62
C LYS A 3 -10.14 3.01 11.54
N ILE A 4 -11.34 2.52 11.81
CA ILE A 4 -11.57 1.32 12.64
C ILE A 4 -11.14 0.08 11.85
N ILE A 5 -11.58 -0.03 10.59
CA ILE A 5 -11.19 -1.13 9.69
C ILE A 5 -9.66 -1.24 9.57
N LEU A 6 -8.97 -0.11 9.38
CA LEU A 6 -7.50 -0.09 9.32
C LEU A 6 -6.86 -0.58 10.62
N LYS A 7 -7.43 -0.23 11.77
CA LYS A 7 -6.97 -0.70 13.08
C LYS A 7 -7.18 -2.21 13.24
N ASP A 8 -8.35 -2.71 12.86
CA ASP A 8 -8.70 -4.13 12.97
C ASP A 8 -7.84 -5.00 12.05
N LEU A 9 -7.45 -4.46 10.89
CA LEU A 9 -6.51 -5.08 9.95
C LEU A 9 -5.03 -4.93 10.35
N ASP A 10 -4.71 -4.29 11.48
CA ASP A 10 -3.34 -3.94 11.88
C ASP A 10 -2.56 -3.13 10.81
N ILE A 11 -3.27 -2.28 10.06
CA ILE A 11 -2.69 -1.39 9.05
C ILE A 11 -2.52 0.00 9.66
N ARG A 12 -1.27 0.39 9.91
CA ARG A 12 -0.96 1.73 10.40
C ARG A 12 -1.07 2.75 9.27
N ILE A 13 -1.66 3.90 9.55
CA ILE A 13 -1.71 5.06 8.63
C ILE A 13 -0.32 5.42 8.08
N SER A 14 0.70 5.37 8.93
CA SER A 14 2.09 5.63 8.55
C SER A 14 2.68 4.65 7.56
N GLU A 15 2.18 3.42 7.55
CA GLU A 15 2.59 2.35 6.66
C GLU A 15 1.84 2.49 5.33
N LEU A 16 0.52 2.65 5.39
CA LEU A 16 -0.32 2.89 4.22
C LEU A 16 0.11 4.14 3.44
N SER A 17 0.47 5.24 4.13
CA SER A 17 0.93 6.46 3.47
C SER A 17 2.20 6.23 2.66
N LYS A 18 3.12 5.38 3.15
CA LYS A 18 4.34 5.01 2.43
C LYS A 18 4.01 4.17 1.20
N PHE A 19 3.12 3.18 1.33
CA PHE A 19 2.67 2.37 0.21
C PHE A 19 2.01 3.21 -0.89
N LEU A 20 1.24 4.23 -0.51
CA LEU A 20 0.54 5.11 -1.43
C LEU A 20 1.41 6.25 -1.98
N GLY A 21 2.63 6.43 -1.49
CA GLY A 21 3.51 7.53 -1.90
C GLY A 21 2.97 8.92 -1.55
N ILE A 22 2.17 9.04 -0.49
CA ILE A 22 1.59 10.31 -0.03
C ILE A 22 1.95 10.63 1.41
N THR A 23 1.83 11.90 1.79
CA THR A 23 2.08 12.30 3.18
C THR A 23 0.98 11.78 4.11
N ARG A 24 1.29 11.61 5.40
CA ARG A 24 0.28 11.22 6.40
C ARG A 24 -0.88 12.24 6.48
N PRO A 25 -0.63 13.57 6.51
CA PRO A 25 -1.72 14.56 6.45
C PRO A 25 -2.63 14.39 5.23
N THR A 26 -2.06 14.11 4.05
CA THR A 26 -2.84 13.83 2.84
C THR A 26 -3.71 12.60 3.00
N LEU A 27 -3.17 11.50 3.53
CA LEU A 27 -3.94 10.27 3.78
C LEU A 27 -5.04 10.50 4.82
N TYR A 28 -4.76 11.22 5.91
CA TYR A 28 -5.79 11.60 6.89
C TYR A 28 -6.92 12.38 6.23
N LYS A 29 -6.59 13.40 5.43
CA LYS A 29 -7.59 14.17 4.68
C LYS A 29 -8.43 13.28 3.77
N PHE A 30 -7.83 12.35 3.04
CA PHE A 30 -8.58 11.45 2.16
C PHE A 30 -9.49 10.49 2.93
N ILE A 31 -9.05 9.99 4.08
CA ILE A 31 -9.90 9.16 4.96
C ILE A 31 -11.08 9.98 5.48
N ASP A 32 -10.86 11.22 5.92
CA ASP A 32 -11.93 12.09 6.42
C ASP A 32 -12.95 12.40 5.31
N LEU A 33 -12.48 12.75 4.11
CA LEU A 33 -13.34 12.94 2.93
C LEU A 33 -14.14 11.67 2.60
N TYR A 34 -13.52 10.51 2.70
CA TYR A 34 -14.16 9.22 2.42
C TYR A 34 -15.28 8.92 3.42
N GLU A 35 -14.98 9.10 4.72
CA GLU A 35 -15.94 8.86 5.81
C GLU A 35 -17.10 9.86 5.81
N ASN A 36 -16.89 11.07 5.28
CA ASN A 36 -17.92 12.11 5.13
C ASN A 36 -18.71 12.01 3.80
N ASN A 37 -18.52 10.95 3.01
CA ASN A 37 -19.11 10.78 1.67
C ASN A 37 -18.74 11.88 0.65
N GLU A 38 -17.64 12.61 0.87
CA GLU A 38 -17.08 13.59 -0.07
C GLU A 38 -16.08 12.94 -1.04
N LYS A 39 -16.43 11.74 -1.53
CA LYS A 39 -15.54 10.87 -2.32
C LYS A 39 -15.07 11.51 -3.64
N GLN A 40 -15.85 12.44 -4.19
CA GLN A 40 -15.53 13.20 -5.40
C GLN A 40 -14.29 14.10 -5.25
N LEU A 41 -13.88 14.43 -4.03
CA LEU A 41 -12.70 15.25 -3.74
C LEU A 41 -11.41 14.42 -3.61
N ILE A 42 -11.52 13.10 -3.70
CA ILE A 42 -10.40 12.16 -3.58
C ILE A 42 -9.96 11.77 -4.99
N PRO A 43 -8.66 11.89 -5.34
CA PRO A 43 -8.19 11.40 -6.63
C PRO A 43 -8.54 9.92 -6.80
N LYS A 44 -9.05 9.54 -7.98
CA LYS A 44 -9.61 8.22 -8.27
C LYS A 44 -8.70 7.08 -7.81
N ASN A 45 -7.40 7.24 -8.01
CA ASN A 45 -6.42 6.25 -7.60
C ASN A 45 -6.38 6.06 -6.06
N TYR A 46 -6.54 7.08 -5.23
CA TYR A 46 -6.60 6.85 -3.78
C TYR A 46 -7.96 6.34 -3.34
N LEU A 47 -9.04 6.80 -3.98
CA LEU A 47 -10.41 6.36 -3.69
C LEU A 47 -10.56 4.84 -3.82
N GLU A 48 -10.11 4.27 -4.94
CA GLU A 48 -10.16 2.82 -5.19
C GLU A 48 -9.47 1.99 -4.09
N VAL A 49 -8.42 2.52 -3.45
CA VAL A 49 -7.75 1.84 -2.34
C VAL A 49 -8.62 1.85 -1.09
N LEU A 50 -9.20 3.00 -0.76
CA LEU A 50 -10.04 3.12 0.43
C LEU A 50 -11.29 2.23 0.28
N GLU A 51 -11.89 2.20 -0.92
CA GLU A 51 -13.00 1.29 -1.24
C GLU A 51 -12.60 -0.18 -1.18
N TYR A 52 -11.43 -0.54 -1.72
CA TYR A 52 -10.95 -1.91 -1.64
C TYR A 52 -10.74 -2.34 -0.18
N ILE A 53 -10.16 -1.48 0.67
CA ILE A 53 -9.97 -1.77 2.09
C ILE A 53 -11.30 -1.96 2.80
N GLU A 54 -12.27 -1.07 2.57
CA GLU A 54 -13.60 -1.18 3.19
C GLU A 54 -14.35 -2.45 2.75
N ASN A 55 -14.31 -2.77 1.46
CA ASN A 55 -14.95 -3.96 0.90
C ASN A 55 -14.30 -5.27 1.36
N ASN A 56 -13.05 -5.22 1.83
CA ASN A 56 -12.28 -6.37 2.31
C ASN A 56 -11.95 -6.24 3.82
N LYS A 57 -12.82 -5.59 4.59
CA LYS A 57 -12.61 -5.38 6.04
C LYS A 57 -12.43 -6.65 6.86
N ASP A 58 -12.99 -7.78 6.42
CA ASP A 58 -12.88 -9.08 7.08
C ASP A 58 -11.66 -9.91 6.58
N SER A 59 -10.81 -9.31 5.75
CA SER A 59 -9.61 -9.94 5.21
C SER A 59 -8.42 -9.86 6.16
N THR A 60 -7.25 -10.32 5.71
CA THR A 60 -5.99 -10.17 6.45
C THR A 60 -5.20 -8.99 5.93
N LYS A 61 -4.33 -8.42 6.78
CA LYS A 61 -3.33 -7.43 6.38
C LYS A 61 -2.59 -7.83 5.11
N ASN A 62 -2.15 -9.08 5.02
CA ASN A 62 -1.39 -9.60 3.88
C ASN A 62 -2.19 -9.52 2.57
N HIS A 63 -3.50 -9.78 2.60
CA HIS A 63 -4.35 -9.67 1.41
C HIS A 63 -4.40 -8.22 0.92
N ILE A 64 -4.61 -7.26 1.83
CA ILE A 64 -4.60 -5.83 1.49
C ILE A 64 -3.24 -5.41 0.92
N LEU A 65 -2.13 -5.84 1.53
CA LEU A 65 -0.79 -5.51 1.06
C LEU A 65 -0.52 -6.09 -0.33
N GLN A 66 -0.95 -7.33 -0.63
CA GLN A 66 -0.82 -7.92 -1.96
C GLN A 66 -1.55 -7.11 -3.03
N PHE A 67 -2.76 -6.62 -2.72
CA PHE A 67 -3.49 -5.72 -3.61
C PHE A 67 -2.71 -4.41 -3.85
N LEU A 68 -2.22 -3.77 -2.80
CA LEU A 68 -1.44 -2.52 -2.90
C LEU A 68 -0.15 -2.73 -3.71
N ILE A 69 0.54 -3.86 -3.53
CA ILE A 69 1.75 -4.21 -4.28
C ILE A 69 1.41 -4.43 -5.76
N LYS A 70 0.41 -5.25 -6.08
CA LYS A 70 0.00 -5.52 -7.47
C LYS A 70 -0.33 -4.22 -8.22
N ARG A 71 -0.99 -3.30 -7.52
CA ARG A 71 -1.40 -2.00 -8.05
C ARG A 71 -0.26 -1.01 -8.23
N THR A 72 0.68 -0.95 -7.28
CA THR A 72 1.88 -0.11 -7.38
C THR A 72 2.94 -0.71 -8.32
N GLY A 73 2.87 -2.03 -8.53
CA GLY A 73 3.75 -2.83 -9.38
C GLY A 73 3.64 -2.60 -10.86
N GLU A 74 2.53 -2.03 -11.33
CA GLU A 74 2.39 -1.58 -12.72
C GLU A 74 3.35 -0.41 -13.06
N GLN A 75 4.06 0.17 -12.07
CA GLN A 75 4.96 1.31 -12.28
C GLN A 75 6.44 1.10 -11.88
N SER A 76 6.92 -0.11 -11.56
CA SER A 76 8.37 -0.30 -11.28
C SER A 76 9.00 -1.52 -12.00
N PRO A 77 10.13 -1.34 -12.74
CA PRO A 77 10.87 -2.43 -13.39
C PRO A 77 11.33 -3.54 -12.43
N LEU A 78 11.58 -3.21 -11.16
CA LEU A 78 12.06 -4.15 -10.14
C LEU A 78 11.02 -5.21 -9.76
N GLN A 79 9.72 -4.95 -9.97
CA GLN A 79 8.66 -5.93 -9.66
C GLN A 79 8.43 -6.98 -10.75
N ARG A 80 8.89 -6.76 -12.00
CA ARG A 80 8.92 -7.85 -13.00
C ARG A 80 9.77 -9.03 -12.51
N ILE A 81 10.90 -8.72 -11.87
CA ILE A 81 11.81 -9.71 -11.29
C ILE A 81 11.17 -10.43 -10.09
N ILE A 82 10.31 -9.75 -9.33
CA ILE A 82 9.66 -10.29 -8.13
C ILE A 82 8.46 -11.17 -8.47
N THR A 83 7.69 -10.79 -9.49
CA THR A 83 6.56 -11.60 -9.98
C THR A 83 7.03 -12.94 -10.56
N GLU A 84 8.28 -13.01 -11.04
CA GLU A 84 8.93 -14.25 -11.49
C GLU A 84 9.59 -15.06 -10.35
N LEU A 85 9.58 -14.56 -9.11
CA LEU A 85 10.09 -15.23 -7.90
C LEU A 85 8.96 -15.41 -6.87
N PRO A 86 8.12 -16.46 -6.98
CA PRO A 86 6.85 -16.56 -6.26
C PRO A 86 6.96 -16.77 -4.74
N SER A 87 8.16 -16.83 -4.17
CA SER A 87 8.39 -17.30 -2.80
C SER A 87 8.97 -16.28 -1.83
N LEU A 88 9.12 -15.00 -2.21
CA LEU A 88 9.68 -13.99 -1.31
C LEU A 88 8.59 -13.31 -0.47
N ASN A 89 8.64 -13.49 0.83
CA ASN A 89 7.84 -12.74 1.80
C ASN A 89 8.38 -11.29 1.95
N TYR A 90 7.60 -10.42 2.61
CA TYR A 90 7.93 -8.99 2.72
C TYR A 90 9.29 -8.71 3.37
N SER A 91 9.68 -9.51 4.38
CA SER A 91 10.99 -9.36 5.04
C SER A 91 12.12 -9.64 4.07
N GLU A 92 11.99 -10.73 3.31
CA GLU A 92 12.97 -11.14 2.31
C GLU A 92 13.04 -10.14 1.14
N PHE A 93 11.91 -9.53 0.75
CA PHE A 93 11.90 -8.45 -0.24
C PHE A 93 12.66 -7.21 0.24
N VAL A 94 12.44 -6.77 1.49
CA VAL A 94 13.15 -5.60 2.05
C VAL A 94 14.65 -5.86 2.11
N GLU A 95 15.05 -7.09 2.43
CA GLU A 95 16.45 -7.49 2.51
C GLU A 95 17.10 -7.53 1.12
N LEU A 96 16.42 -8.14 0.14
CA LEU A 96 16.88 -8.17 -1.25
C LEU A 96 17.01 -6.76 -1.84
N LYS A 97 16.05 -5.87 -1.56
CA LYS A 97 16.09 -4.48 -1.99
C LYS A 97 17.34 -3.75 -1.48
N LYS A 98 17.67 -3.91 -0.19
CA LYS A 98 18.88 -3.32 0.40
C LYS A 98 20.17 -3.84 -0.25
N ILE A 99 20.22 -5.12 -0.60
CA ILE A 99 21.37 -5.73 -1.26
C ILE A 99 21.54 -5.14 -2.66
N ILE A 100 20.45 -5.05 -3.43
CA ILE A 100 20.47 -4.47 -4.78
C ILE A 100 20.88 -3.00 -4.73
N GLU A 101 20.32 -2.21 -3.82
CA GLU A 101 20.69 -0.80 -3.64
C GLU A 101 22.19 -0.65 -3.33
N LYS A 102 22.76 -1.48 -2.44
CA LYS A 102 24.21 -1.49 -2.18
C LYS A 102 25.06 -1.83 -3.39
N ILE A 103 24.63 -2.77 -4.24
CA ILE A 103 25.36 -3.14 -5.46
C ILE A 103 25.31 -2.01 -6.49
N LEU A 104 24.18 -1.30 -6.58
CA LEU A 104 23.99 -0.20 -7.53
C LEU A 104 24.64 1.11 -7.06
N GLU A 105 24.67 1.36 -5.76
CA GLU A 105 25.36 2.49 -5.13
C GLU A 105 26.87 2.24 -5.00
N GLY A 106 27.31 0.99 -5.11
CA GLY A 106 28.71 0.57 -5.18
C GLY A 106 29.33 0.86 -6.55
N LYS A 107 29.51 2.14 -6.86
CA LYS A 107 30.69 2.65 -7.57
C LYS A 107 31.63 3.31 -6.57
#